data_AF-A0A8J4TXY1-F1
#
_entry.id   AF-A0A8J4TXY1-F1
#
_cell.length_a   1.000
_cell.length_b   1.000
_cell.length_c   1.000
_cell.angle_alpha   90.00
_cell.angle_beta   90.00
_cell.angle_gamma   90.00
#
_symmetry.space_group_name_H-M   'P 1'
#
loop_
_entity.id
_entity.type
_entity.pdbx_description
1 polymer ?
#
loop_
_entity_poly.entity_id
_entity_poly.type
_entity_poly.pdbx_seq_one_letter_code
_entity_poly.pdbx_strand_id
1 'polypeptide(L)' 'MSGPQGGQWWIDVEDGKYKMGKGKIDNPNVTFVAKDKDWVAVSNHQMGGTWAYLTGRLRIRGDQGLARKLGEIFP' A
#
# COMPACT_ATOMS: atom_id res chain seq x y z
N MET A 1 4.81 -4.12 -4.94
CA MET A 1 4.69 -3.34 -6.20
C MET A 1 5.38 -4.06 -7.32
N SER A 2 4.70 -4.28 -8.46
CA SER A 2 5.27 -4.98 -9.62
C SER A 2 5.72 -4.00 -10.69
N GLY A 3 6.94 -4.14 -11.23
CA GLY A 3 7.47 -3.32 -12.31
C GLY A 3 9.00 -3.20 -12.26
N PRO A 4 9.64 -2.54 -13.24
CA PRO A 4 11.11 -2.38 -13.28
C PRO A 4 11.67 -1.62 -12.08
N GLN A 5 10.90 -0.69 -11.51
CA GLN A 5 11.22 0.01 -10.26
C GLN A 5 10.37 -0.51 -9.09
N GLY A 6 9.69 -1.63 -9.30
CA GLY A 6 8.90 -2.31 -8.30
C GLY A 6 9.76 -2.96 -7.23
N GLY A 7 9.10 -3.33 -6.15
CA GLY A 7 9.75 -3.97 -5.02
C GLY A 7 8.72 -4.44 -4.01
N GLN A 8 9.19 -5.25 -3.08
CA GLN A 8 8.42 -5.68 -1.93
C GLN A 8 8.92 -4.91 -0.73
N TRP A 9 7.97 -4.40 0.04
CA TRP A 9 8.21 -3.55 1.17
C TRP A 9 7.18 -3.88 2.23
N TRP A 10 7.57 -3.70 3.47
CA TRP A 10 6.69 -3.84 4.62
C TRP A 10 6.79 -2.61 5.49
N ILE A 11 5.69 -2.31 6.16
CA ILE A 11 5.59 -1.27 7.17
C ILE A 11 4.88 -1.90 8.36
N ASP A 12 5.47 -1.74 9.54
CA ASP A 12 4.89 -2.11 10.82
C ASP A 12 4.63 -0.82 11.60
N VAL A 13 3.43 -0.70 12.18
CA VAL A 13 2.97 0.52 12.85
C VAL A 13 2.49 0.14 14.25
N GLU A 14 3.19 0.64 15.26
CA GLU A 14 2.89 0.44 16.68
C GLU A 14 2.90 1.80 17.39
N ASP A 15 1.80 2.16 18.03
CA ASP A 15 1.67 3.39 18.85
C ASP A 15 2.14 4.68 18.17
N GLY A 16 1.79 4.85 16.89
CA GLY A 16 2.16 6.04 16.09
C GLY A 16 3.62 6.08 15.65
N LYS A 17 4.43 5.08 16.01
CA LYS A 17 5.77 4.86 15.43
C LYS A 17 5.65 3.83 14.32
N TYR A 18 6.45 3.99 13.27
CA TYR A 18 6.51 3.03 12.20
C TYR A 18 7.94 2.54 11.96
N LYS A 19 8.05 1.26 11.59
CA LYS A 19 9.25 0.65 11.03
C LYS A 19 8.96 0.22 9.61
N MET A 20 9.95 0.29 8.74
CA MET A 20 9.81 -0.17 7.36
C MET A 20 11.05 -0.87 6.88
N GLY A 21 10.88 -1.77 5.91
CA GLY A 21 11.97 -2.51 5.32
C GLY A 21 11.66 -3.02 3.93
N LYS A 22 12.70 -3.45 3.22
CA LYS A 22 12.59 -4.16 1.94
C LYS A 22 12.34 -5.65 2.19
N GLY A 23 11.59 -6.28 1.29
CA GLY A 23 11.29 -7.71 1.32
C GLY A 23 9.83 -8.03 1.64
N LYS A 24 9.56 -9.31 1.83
CA LYS A 24 8.27 -9.82 2.33
C LYS A 24 8.36 -10.01 3.84
N ILE A 25 7.22 -9.88 4.51
CA ILE A 25 7.02 -10.37 5.88
C ILE A 25 6.04 -11.52 5.87
N ASP A 26 6.14 -12.39 6.87
CA ASP A 26 5.17 -13.44 7.10
C ASP A 26 3.91 -12.87 7.77
N ASN A 27 2.75 -13.37 7.36
CA ASN A 27 1.43 -13.02 7.91
C ASN A 27 1.14 -11.50 8.03
N PRO A 28 1.24 -10.72 6.93
CA PRO A 28 0.87 -9.31 6.96
C PRO A 28 -0.64 -9.14 7.25
N ASN A 29 -0.99 -8.19 8.12
CA ASN A 29 -2.41 -7.87 8.37
C ASN A 29 -3.11 -7.29 7.13
N VAL A 30 -2.36 -6.52 6.34
CA VAL A 30 -2.83 -5.92 5.08
C VAL A 30 -1.72 -6.01 4.04
N THR A 31 -2.08 -6.36 2.80
CA THR A 31 -1.17 -6.38 1.65
C THR A 31 -1.72 -5.52 0.52
N PHE A 32 -0.92 -4.56 0.07
CA PHE A 32 -1.21 -3.72 -1.10
C PHE A 32 -0.47 -4.25 -2.32
N VAL A 33 -1.20 -4.43 -3.42
CA VAL A 33 -0.65 -4.88 -4.70
C VAL A 33 -1.06 -3.90 -5.78
N ALA A 34 -0.07 -3.20 -6.33
CA ALA A 34 -0.23 -2.33 -7.50
C ALA A 34 1.01 -2.43 -8.39
N LYS A 35 0.90 -1.94 -9.62
CA LYS A 35 2.07 -1.66 -10.46
C LYS A 35 2.87 -0.52 -9.84
N ASP A 36 4.18 -0.51 -10.04
CA ASP A 36 5.07 0.56 -9.56
C ASP A 36 4.57 1.95 -9.96
N LYS A 37 4.20 2.13 -11.23
CA LYS A 37 3.66 3.40 -11.75
C LYS A 37 2.33 3.81 -11.12
N ASP A 38 1.42 2.85 -10.93
CA ASP A 38 0.10 3.13 -10.33
C ASP A 38 0.26 3.50 -8.85
N TRP A 39 1.16 2.81 -8.13
CA TRP A 39 1.48 3.14 -6.74
C TRP A 39 2.07 4.54 -6.60
N VAL A 40 3.05 4.90 -7.44
CA VAL A 40 3.65 6.25 -7.44
C VAL A 40 2.61 7.32 -7.77
N ALA A 41 1.73 7.07 -8.74
CA ALA A 41 0.66 8.01 -9.10
C ALA A 41 -0.33 8.22 -7.94
N VAL A 42 -0.66 7.16 -7.20
CA VAL A 42 -1.51 7.25 -6.00
C VAL A 42 -0.80 8.01 -4.88
N SER A 43 0.45 7.67 -4.58
CA SER A 43 1.24 8.34 -3.53
C SER A 43 1.52 9.82 -3.82
N ASN A 44 1.54 10.23 -5.09
CA ASN A 44 1.74 11.62 -5.51
C ASN A 44 0.40 12.36 -5.78
N HIS A 45 -0.75 11.80 -5.40
CA HIS A 45 -2.09 12.34 -5.65
C HIS A 45 -2.46 12.59 -7.13
N GLN A 46 -1.69 12.03 -8.07
CA GLN A 46 -1.98 12.11 -9.50
C GLN A 46 -3.13 11.15 -9.89
N MET A 47 -3.43 10.18 -9.02
CA MET A 47 -4.52 9.24 -9.15
C MET A 47 -5.18 9.05 -7.79
N GLY A 48 -6.51 9.21 -7.70
CA GLY A 48 -7.23 8.99 -6.45
C GLY A 48 -7.16 7.53 -6.01
N GLY A 49 -6.78 7.27 -4.76
CA GLY A 49 -6.67 5.91 -4.20
C GLY A 49 -7.97 5.09 -4.32
N THR A 50 -9.12 5.72 -4.11
CA THR A 50 -10.44 5.10 -4.30
C THR A 50 -10.67 4.64 -5.73
N TRP A 51 -10.31 5.47 -6.72
CA TRP A 51 -10.45 5.11 -8.13
C TRP A 51 -9.48 3.99 -8.53
N ALA A 52 -8.24 4.04 -8.04
CA ALA A 52 -7.27 2.98 -8.25
C ALA A 52 -7.75 1.63 -7.69
N TYR A 53 -8.40 1.65 -6.52
CA TYR A 53 -9.03 0.47 -5.91
C TYR A 53 -10.21 -0.06 -6.74
N LEU A 54 -11.17 0.81 -7.09
CA LEU A 54 -12.35 0.43 -7.86
C LEU A 54 -12.00 -0.13 -9.25
N THR A 55 -10.95 0.39 -9.89
CA THR A 55 -10.47 -0.09 -11.20
C THR A 55 -9.55 -1.32 -11.10
N GLY A 56 -9.25 -1.81 -9.89
CA GLY A 56 -8.39 -2.95 -9.65
C GLY A 56 -6.90 -2.71 -9.92
N ARG A 57 -6.49 -1.45 -10.13
CA ARG A 57 -5.09 -1.02 -10.25
C ARG A 57 -4.36 -1.04 -8.91
N LEU A 58 -5.10 -0.80 -7.83
CA LEU A 58 -4.71 -1.08 -6.47
C LEU A 58 -5.57 -2.23 -5.94
N ARG A 59 -4.92 -3.31 -5.50
CA ARG A 59 -5.60 -4.43 -4.85
C ARG A 59 -5.19 -4.48 -3.39
N ILE A 60 -6.16 -4.64 -2.52
CA ILE A 60 -5.97 -4.73 -1.07
C ILE A 60 -6.37 -6.14 -0.66
N ARG A 61 -5.52 -6.81 0.12
CA ARG A 61 -5.81 -8.11 0.75
C ARG A 61 -5.62 -7.99 2.25
N GLY A 62 -6.40 -8.75 3.02
CA GLY A 62 -6.38 -8.69 4.48
C GLY A 62 -7.43 -7.74 5.05
N ASP A 63 -7.14 -7.18 6.22
CA ASP A 63 -8.08 -6.39 7.00
C ASP A 63 -8.40 -5.04 6.33
N GLN A 64 -9.66 -4.85 5.94
CA GLN A 64 -10.11 -3.64 5.24
C GLN A 64 -10.19 -2.42 6.18
N GLY A 65 -10.45 -2.63 7.48
CA GLY A 65 -10.50 -1.56 8.47
C GLY A 65 -9.11 -0.96 8.71
N LEU A 66 -8.09 -1.81 8.79
CA LEU A 66 -6.68 -1.40 8.84
C LEU A 66 -6.25 -0.72 7.54
N ALA A 67 -6.69 -1.23 6.38
CA ALA A 67 -6.39 -0.60 5.10
C ALA A 67 -6.95 0.83 5.01
N ARG A 68 -8.16 1.06 5.52
CA ARG A 68 -8.76 2.41 5.58
C ARG A 68 -7.98 3.34 6.52
N LYS A 69 -7.61 2.87 7.72
CA LYS A 69 -6.77 3.64 8.65
C LYS A 69 -5.43 4.03 8.02
N LEU A 70 -4.82 3.12 7.25
CA LEU A 70 -3.58 3.43 6.54
C LEU A 70 -3.79 4.55 5.50
N GLY A 71 -4.90 4.54 4.77
CA GLY A 71 -5.26 5.61 3.84
C GLY A 71 -5.61 6.94 4.49
N GLU A 72 -5.84 6.98 5.81
CA GLU A 72 -5.97 8.23 6.59
C GLU A 72 -4.61 8.73 7.09
N ILE A 73 -3.62 7.84 7.25
CA ILE A 73 -2.27 8.14 7.74
C ILE A 73 -1.34 8.59 6.61
N PHE A 74 -1.48 7.97 5.44
CA PHE A 74 -0.78 8.37 4.23
C PHE A 74 -1.65 9.38 3.47
N PRO A 75 -1.10 10.53 3.04
CA PRO A 75 -1.86 11.56 2.35
C PRO A 75 -2.49 11.02 1.04
#